data_AF-A0A6V7J1T2-F1
#
_entry.id   AF-A0A6V7J1T2-F1
#
_cell.length_a   1.000
_cell.length_b   1.000
_cell.length_c   1.000
_cell.angle_alpha   90.00
_cell.angle_beta   90.00
_cell.angle_gamma   90.00
#
_symmetry.space_group_name_H-M   'P 1'
#
loop_
_entity.id
_entity.type
_entity.pdbx_description
1 polymer ?
#
loop_
_entity_poly.entity_id
_entity_poly.type
_entity_poly.pdbx_seq_one_letter_code
_entity_poly.pdbx_strand_id
1 'polypeptide(L)'
;MAGLLRFTAVRSLRRDLSALCRQRNLNTSSRPPQASQTPIKTAQDFENQNQNWLSWGWSDEDKLLDRFLAHATFFVCVSLVFCVGAFVTAYRPDPKLREWAQREAYLQLRYREEHGLPPIDRNYVDPSKIILPTDEELGDTEIII
;
A
#
# COMPACT_ATOMS: atom_id res chain seq x y z
N MET A 1 2.23 -22.65 16.55
CA MET A 1 3.50 -21.91 16.76
C MET A 1 3.28 -20.46 16.35
N ALA A 2 2.90 -19.60 17.30
CA ALA A 2 2.58 -18.20 17.05
C ALA A 2 3.86 -17.34 17.10
N GLY A 3 4.19 -16.67 16.00
CA GLY A 3 5.35 -15.78 15.91
C GLY A 3 5.05 -14.41 16.51
N LEU A 4 5.59 -14.14 17.70
CA LEU A 4 5.62 -12.82 18.33
C LEU A 4 6.75 -11.96 17.71
N LEU A 5 6.39 -11.03 16.82
CA LEU A 5 7.31 -10.00 16.34
C LEU A 5 7.42 -8.88 17.38
N ARG A 6 8.59 -8.77 18.03
CA ARG A 6 8.91 -7.71 18.98
C ARG A 6 9.35 -6.44 18.23
N PHE A 7 8.54 -5.39 18.27
CA PHE A 7 8.93 -4.04 17.86
C PHE A 7 9.79 -3.37 18.95
N THR A 8 11.12 -3.43 18.82
CA THR A 8 12.07 -2.78 19.75
C THR A 8 12.82 -1.59 19.13
N ALA A 9 12.18 -0.80 18.26
CA ALA A 9 12.86 0.29 17.54
C ALA A 9 12.25 1.69 17.72
N VAL A 10 11.41 1.94 18.74
CA VAL A 10 10.72 3.24 18.91
C VAL A 10 11.15 4.00 20.19
N ARG A 11 12.11 3.48 20.96
CA ARG A 11 12.55 4.16 22.20
C ARG A 11 13.63 5.24 22.01
N SER A 12 14.41 5.25 20.93
CA SER A 12 15.44 6.29 20.74
C SER A 12 14.86 7.62 20.24
N LEU A 13 13.79 7.59 19.44
CA LEU A 13 13.20 8.80 18.84
C LEU A 13 12.48 9.73 19.83
N ARG A 14 12.24 9.30 21.07
CA ARG A 14 11.56 10.13 22.08
C ARG A 14 12.49 11.07 22.85
N ARG A 15 13.81 10.86 22.78
CA ARG A 15 14.76 11.57 23.63
C ARG A 15 15.20 12.93 23.06
N ASP A 16 15.07 13.12 21.76
CA ASP A 16 15.57 14.33 21.08
C ASP A 16 14.51 15.45 20.98
N LEU A 17 13.22 15.13 21.12
CA LEU A 17 12.15 16.13 21.03
C LEU A 17 11.96 16.97 22.31
N SER A 18 12.47 16.53 23.47
CA SER A 18 12.35 17.30 24.71
C SER A 18 13.31 18.50 24.80
N ALA A 19 14.39 18.53 24.01
CA ALA A 19 15.36 19.61 24.02
C ALA A 19 14.89 20.86 23.24
N LEU A 20 14.01 20.68 22.25
CA LEU A 20 13.55 21.75 21.36
C LEU A 20 12.43 22.64 21.96
N CYS A 21 11.85 22.26 23.11
CA CYS A 21 10.67 22.95 23.66
C CYS A 21 10.95 23.87 24.86
N ARG A 22 12.22 24.14 25.20
CA ARG A 22 12.57 24.88 26.44
C ARG A 22 13.49 26.09 26.28
N GLN A 23 13.34 26.85 25.20
CA GLN A 23 13.83 28.23 25.17
C GLN A 23 12.65 29.20 25.05
N ARG A 24 12.01 29.48 26.19
CA ARG A 24 11.21 30.70 26.33
C ARG A 24 12.20 31.84 26.58
N ASN A 25 12.57 32.55 25.53
CA ASN A 25 13.27 33.83 25.66
C ASN A 25 12.29 34.84 26.27
N LEU A 26 12.32 34.99 27.60
CA LEU A 26 11.61 36.03 28.30
C LEU A 26 12.36 37.34 28.09
N ASN A 27 11.81 38.21 27.24
CA ASN A 27 12.35 39.54 27.00
C ASN A 27 12.03 40.41 28.22
N THR A 28 12.99 40.57 29.14
CA THR A 28 12.85 41.44 30.32
C THR A 28 13.17 42.89 29.92
N SER A 29 12.41 43.43 28.97
CA SER A 29 12.52 44.85 28.61
C SER A 29 11.75 45.67 29.65
N SER A 30 12.40 46.66 30.26
CA SER A 30 11.82 47.61 31.22
C SER A 30 10.88 48.65 30.58
N ARG A 31 10.47 48.44 29.32
CA ARG A 31 9.57 49.35 28.61
C ARG A 31 8.13 49.14 29.13
N PRO A 32 7.40 50.20 29.48
CA PRO A 32 5.99 50.06 29.85
C PRO A 32 5.25 49.37 28.70
N PRO A 33 4.22 48.56 28.99
CA PRO A 33 3.46 47.86 27.96
C PRO A 33 2.84 48.91 27.04
N GLN A 34 3.49 49.14 25.91
CA GLN A 34 2.91 49.91 24.83
C GLN A 34 1.77 49.04 24.33
N ALA A 35 0.54 49.43 24.67
CA ALA A 35 -0.66 48.82 24.14
C ALA A 35 -0.41 48.62 22.65
N SER A 36 -0.35 47.36 22.22
CA SER A 36 -0.26 47.02 20.82
C SER A 36 -1.49 47.63 20.18
N GLN A 37 -1.33 48.84 19.65
CA GLN A 37 -2.22 49.40 18.66
C GLN A 37 -2.08 48.44 17.49
N THR A 38 -2.84 47.35 17.52
CA THR A 38 -3.15 46.65 16.29
C THR A 38 -3.83 47.71 15.45
N PRO A 39 -3.22 48.18 14.34
CA PRO A 39 -3.92 49.09 13.46
C PRO A 39 -5.24 48.42 13.12
N ILE A 40 -6.34 49.16 13.27
CA ILE A 40 -7.65 48.72 12.83
C ILE A 40 -7.47 48.33 11.36
N LYS A 41 -7.57 47.02 11.07
CA LYS A 41 -7.42 46.51 9.71
C LYS A 41 -8.41 47.25 8.84
N THR A 42 -7.91 48.14 8.00
CA THR A 42 -8.75 48.90 7.09
C THR A 42 -9.20 47.94 5.98
N ALA A 43 -10.30 48.21 5.28
CA ALA A 43 -10.77 47.35 4.18
C ALA A 43 -9.66 47.00 3.15
N GLN A 44 -8.69 47.91 2.99
CA GLN A 44 -7.51 47.73 2.13
C GLN A 44 -6.55 46.62 2.62
N ASP A 45 -6.46 46.36 3.93
CA ASP A 45 -5.63 45.29 4.46
C ASP A 45 -6.22 43.90 4.16
N PHE A 46 -7.55 43.79 4.03
CA PHE A 46 -8.20 42.55 3.60
C PHE A 46 -8.03 42.29 2.11
N GLU A 47 -7.95 43.34 1.27
CA GLU A 47 -7.55 43.22 -0.14
C GLU A 47 -6.10 42.74 -0.28
N ASN A 48 -5.18 43.31 0.52
CA ASN A 48 -3.77 42.92 0.50
C ASN A 48 -3.52 41.48 1.00
N GLN A 49 -4.36 40.95 1.90
CA GLN A 49 -4.29 39.54 2.30
C GLN A 49 -4.63 38.56 1.17
N ASN A 50 -5.35 39.00 0.13
CA ASN A 50 -5.55 38.20 -1.06
C ASN A 50 -4.36 38.24 -2.03
N GLN A 51 -3.43 39.20 -1.90
CA GLN A 51 -2.25 39.26 -2.77
C GLN A 51 -1.17 38.23 -2.39
N ASN A 52 -0.97 37.91 -1.11
CA ASN A 52 0.01 36.90 -0.70
C ASN A 52 -0.60 35.50 -0.60
N TRP A 53 -1.28 35.05 -1.65
CA TRP A 53 -1.72 33.66 -1.74
C TRP A 53 -0.62 32.84 -2.42
N LEU A 54 -0.29 31.70 -1.81
CA LEU A 54 0.68 30.75 -2.38
C LEU A 54 -0.13 29.70 -3.15
N SER A 55 0.20 29.51 -4.44
CA SER A 55 -0.46 28.49 -5.26
C SER A 55 0.00 27.09 -4.85
N TRP A 56 -0.89 26.11 -5.01
CA TRP A 56 -0.61 24.69 -4.87
C TRP A 56 0.09 24.11 -6.10
N GLY A 57 0.32 24.93 -7.14
CA GLY A 57 0.97 24.55 -8.37
C GLY A 57 0.04 24.00 -9.46
N TRP A 58 -1.28 24.21 -9.36
CA TRP A 58 -2.25 23.78 -10.38
C TRP A 58 -2.71 24.94 -11.27
N SER A 59 -2.87 26.13 -10.70
CA SER A 59 -3.14 27.36 -11.46
C SER A 59 -2.50 28.55 -10.76
N ASP A 60 -1.81 29.39 -11.52
CA ASP A 60 -1.15 30.60 -11.02
C ASP A 60 -2.06 31.85 -11.13
N GLU A 61 -3.14 31.75 -11.88
CA GLU A 61 -4.04 32.87 -12.19
C GLU A 61 -5.23 32.93 -11.21
N ASP A 62 -5.84 31.78 -10.90
CA ASP A 62 -7.08 31.70 -10.14
C ASP A 62 -6.94 30.89 -8.85
N LYS A 63 -6.94 31.59 -7.71
CA LYS A 63 -6.84 31.00 -6.35
C LYS A 63 -7.93 29.96 -6.05
N LEU A 64 -9.15 30.17 -6.53
CA LEU A 64 -10.27 29.26 -6.28
C LEU A 64 -10.13 27.97 -7.08
N LEU A 65 -9.74 28.09 -8.35
CA LEU A 65 -9.52 26.94 -9.23
C LEU A 65 -8.33 26.11 -8.74
N ASP A 66 -7.22 26.75 -8.38
CA ASP A 66 -6.02 26.09 -7.87
C ASP A 66 -6.32 25.24 -6.61
N ARG A 67 -7.06 25.80 -5.65
CA ARG A 67 -7.48 25.06 -4.43
C ARG A 67 -8.46 23.94 -4.73
N PHE A 68 -9.44 24.18 -5.60
CA PHE A 68 -10.41 23.16 -5.97
C PHE A 68 -9.73 21.97 -6.64
N LEU A 69 -8.83 22.24 -7.60
CA LEU A 69 -8.08 21.20 -8.31
C LEU A 69 -7.15 20.44 -7.38
N ALA A 70 -6.43 21.13 -6.47
CA ALA A 70 -5.60 20.46 -5.47
C ALA A 70 -6.44 19.50 -4.60
N HIS A 71 -7.54 19.97 -4.04
CA HIS A 71 -8.38 19.12 -3.18
C HIS A 71 -9.06 17.99 -3.94
N ALA A 72 -9.54 18.25 -5.16
CA ALA A 72 -10.17 17.23 -6.00
C ALA A 72 -9.18 16.13 -6.40
N THR A 73 -7.97 16.51 -6.83
CA THR A 73 -6.92 15.56 -7.23
C THR A 73 -6.45 14.72 -6.05
N PHE A 74 -6.15 15.31 -4.90
CA PHE A 74 -5.76 14.54 -3.72
C PHE A 74 -6.90 13.64 -3.22
N PHE A 75 -8.15 14.09 -3.25
CA PHE A 75 -9.28 13.26 -2.89
C PHE A 75 -9.41 12.06 -3.85
N VAL A 76 -9.43 12.29 -5.17
CA VAL A 76 -9.60 11.20 -6.15
C VAL A 76 -8.40 10.26 -6.14
N CYS A 77 -7.18 10.78 -6.21
CA CYS A 77 -5.99 9.94 -6.27
C CYS A 77 -5.76 9.20 -4.95
N VAL A 78 -5.74 9.91 -3.82
CA VAL A 78 -5.37 9.29 -2.53
C VAL A 78 -6.54 8.50 -1.94
N SER A 79 -7.72 9.10 -1.84
CA SER A 79 -8.83 8.41 -1.17
C SER A 79 -9.51 7.38 -2.07
N LEU A 80 -9.81 7.70 -3.33
CA LEU A 80 -10.51 6.76 -4.21
C LEU A 80 -9.54 5.74 -4.82
N VAL A 81 -8.51 6.19 -5.54
CA VAL A 81 -7.62 5.24 -6.25
C VAL A 81 -6.77 4.45 -5.27
N PHE A 82 -6.05 5.10 -4.34
CA PHE A 82 -5.21 4.37 -3.40
C PHE A 82 -6.01 3.61 -2.34
N CYS A 83 -6.89 4.25 -1.56
CA CYS A 83 -7.58 3.52 -0.49
C CYS A 83 -8.63 2.55 -1.02
N VAL A 84 -9.56 3.00 -1.89
CA VAL A 84 -10.60 2.08 -2.42
C VAL A 84 -10.01 1.07 -3.39
N GLY A 85 -9.06 1.46 -4.25
CA GLY A 85 -8.38 0.51 -5.15
C GLY A 85 -7.58 -0.55 -4.40
N ALA A 86 -6.88 -0.18 -3.32
CA ALA A 86 -6.20 -1.16 -2.46
C ALA A 86 -7.21 -2.10 -1.78
N PHE A 87 -8.34 -1.56 -1.30
CA PHE A 87 -9.40 -2.37 -0.70
C PHE A 87 -9.95 -3.40 -1.71
N VAL A 88 -10.31 -2.98 -2.92
CA VAL A 88 -10.80 -3.89 -3.97
C VAL A 88 -9.76 -4.95 -4.32
N THR A 89 -8.48 -4.56 -4.41
CA THR A 89 -7.39 -5.50 -4.71
C THR A 89 -7.18 -6.51 -3.59
N ALA A 90 -7.30 -6.09 -2.33
CA ALA A 90 -7.13 -6.96 -1.17
C ALA A 90 -8.26 -8.00 -1.02
N TYR A 91 -9.50 -7.62 -1.36
CA TYR A 91 -10.67 -8.49 -1.21
C TYR A 91 -11.15 -9.12 -2.53
N ARG A 92 -10.39 -8.94 -3.62
CA ARG A 92 -10.67 -9.60 -4.90
C ARG A 92 -10.60 -11.13 -4.74
N PRO A 93 -11.54 -11.88 -5.33
CA PRO A 93 -11.48 -13.35 -5.33
C PRO A 93 -10.17 -13.82 -5.96
N ASP A 94 -9.61 -14.90 -5.40
CA ASP A 94 -8.32 -15.44 -5.81
C ASP A 94 -8.34 -15.86 -7.30
N PRO A 95 -7.63 -15.13 -8.18
CA PRO A 95 -7.66 -15.40 -9.61
C PRO A 95 -6.86 -16.63 -10.01
N LYS A 96 -5.94 -17.09 -9.14
CA LYS A 96 -5.07 -18.23 -9.41
C LYS A 96 -5.53 -19.50 -8.69
N LEU A 97 -6.68 -19.44 -8.01
CA LEU A 97 -7.28 -20.58 -7.30
C LEU A 97 -6.30 -21.27 -6.33
N ARG A 98 -5.36 -20.53 -5.74
CA ARG A 98 -4.36 -21.03 -4.78
C ARG A 98 -5.02 -21.53 -3.50
N GLU A 99 -5.98 -20.78 -2.98
CA GLU A 99 -6.72 -21.18 -1.77
C GLU A 99 -7.54 -22.45 -2.00
N TRP A 100 -8.14 -22.57 -3.20
CA TRP A 100 -8.85 -23.78 -3.61
C TRP A 100 -7.87 -24.95 -3.77
N ALA A 101 -6.77 -24.77 -4.49
CA ALA A 101 -5.78 -25.81 -4.73
C ALA A 101 -5.16 -26.32 -3.44
N GLN A 102 -4.90 -25.44 -2.46
CA GLN A 102 -4.40 -25.84 -1.15
C GLN A 102 -5.44 -26.67 -0.39
N ARG A 103 -6.71 -26.25 -0.39
CA ARG A 103 -7.80 -27.01 0.24
C ARG A 103 -7.94 -28.39 -0.39
N GLU A 104 -7.98 -28.45 -1.72
CA GLU A 104 -8.13 -29.70 -2.47
C GLU A 104 -6.95 -30.64 -2.24
N ALA A 105 -5.72 -30.10 -2.21
CA ALA A 105 -4.53 -30.88 -1.91
C ALA A 105 -4.59 -31.55 -0.53
N TYR A 106 -5.09 -30.86 0.51
CA TYR A 106 -5.26 -31.47 1.82
C TYR A 106 -6.29 -32.61 1.82
N LEU A 107 -7.42 -32.43 1.12
CA LEU A 107 -8.44 -33.47 1.00
C LEU A 107 -7.88 -34.70 0.30
N GLN A 108 -7.21 -34.49 -0.83
CA GLN A 108 -6.63 -35.59 -1.61
C GLN A 108 -5.50 -36.30 -0.88
N LEU A 109 -4.68 -35.56 -0.12
CA LEU A 109 -3.62 -36.14 0.70
C LEU A 109 -4.20 -37.06 1.78
N ARG A 110 -5.24 -36.60 2.50
CA ARG A 110 -5.93 -37.40 3.51
C ARG A 110 -6.51 -38.68 2.92
N TYR A 111 -7.21 -38.58 1.80
CA TYR A 111 -7.73 -39.75 1.09
C TYR A 111 -6.62 -40.76 0.78
N ARG A 112 -5.47 -40.31 0.27
CA ARG A 112 -4.35 -41.21 -0.06
C ARG A 112 -3.69 -41.83 1.16
N GLU A 113 -3.52 -41.07 2.24
CA GLU A 113 -2.99 -41.56 3.52
C GLU A 113 -3.89 -42.66 4.10
N GLU A 114 -5.21 -42.48 4.08
CA GLU A 114 -6.18 -43.48 4.57
C GLU A 114 -6.16 -44.79 3.77
N HIS A 115 -5.93 -44.70 2.46
CA HIS A 115 -5.83 -45.86 1.58
C HIS A 115 -4.41 -46.45 1.51
N GLY A 116 -3.43 -45.84 2.20
CA GLY A 116 -2.03 -46.27 2.19
C GLY A 116 -1.32 -46.09 0.83
N LEU A 117 -1.83 -45.21 -0.04
CA LEU A 117 -1.21 -44.89 -1.32
C LEU A 117 -0.06 -43.88 -1.16
N PRO A 118 0.91 -43.86 -2.10
CA PRO A 118 1.91 -42.80 -2.13
C PRO A 118 1.25 -41.41 -2.29
N PRO A 119 1.77 -40.34 -1.66
CA PRO A 119 1.16 -39.01 -1.71
C PRO A 119 0.96 -38.45 -3.12
N ILE A 120 1.94 -38.70 -4.00
CA ILE A 120 1.94 -38.27 -5.40
C ILE A 120 2.38 -39.47 -6.22
N ASP A 121 1.59 -39.80 -7.25
CA ASP A 121 1.97 -40.80 -8.24
C ASP A 121 2.96 -40.16 -9.24
N ARG A 122 3.96 -40.93 -9.65
CA ARG A 122 4.94 -40.54 -10.66
C ARG A 122 4.30 -40.46 -12.05
N ASN A 123 3.34 -41.34 -12.32
CA ASN A 123 2.64 -41.37 -13.59
C ASN A 123 1.36 -40.54 -13.47
N TYR A 124 1.31 -39.39 -14.15
CA TYR A 124 0.08 -38.58 -14.20
C TYR A 124 -1.02 -39.27 -15.01
N VAL A 125 -0.63 -39.98 -16.07
CA VAL A 125 -1.52 -40.77 -16.93
C VAL A 125 -1.26 -42.24 -16.66
N ASP A 126 -2.33 -43.01 -16.58
CA ASP A 126 -2.26 -44.46 -16.50
C ASP A 126 -1.54 -45.01 -17.75
N PRO A 127 -0.39 -45.70 -17.60
CA PRO A 127 0.38 -46.19 -18.72
C PRO A 127 -0.40 -47.17 -19.61
N SER A 128 -1.44 -47.82 -19.06
CA SER A 128 -2.30 -48.71 -19.84
C SER A 128 -3.15 -47.99 -20.89
N LYS A 129 -3.38 -46.67 -20.72
CA LYS A 129 -4.12 -45.83 -21.67
C LYS A 129 -3.23 -45.24 -22.76
N ILE A 130 -1.91 -45.38 -22.62
CA ILE A 130 -0.95 -44.89 -23.60
C ILE A 130 -0.66 -46.04 -24.56
N ILE A 131 -1.15 -45.91 -25.80
CA ILE A 131 -0.80 -46.84 -26.88
C ILE A 131 0.51 -46.31 -27.47
N LEU A 132 1.61 -46.99 -27.16
CA LEU A 132 2.88 -46.70 -27.82
C LEU A 132 2.84 -47.35 -29.22
N PRO A 133 3.22 -46.61 -30.28
CA PRO A 133 3.46 -47.22 -31.60
C PRO A 133 4.55 -48.29 -31.48
N THR A 134 4.43 -49.34 -32.28
CA THR A 134 5.44 -50.42 -32.32
C THR A 134 6.71 -49.93 -33.01
N ASP A 135 7.86 -50.54 -32.66
CA ASP A 135 9.17 -50.14 -33.20
C ASP A 135 9.25 -50.16 -34.73
N GLU A 136 8.44 -50.99 -35.41
CA GLU A 136 8.35 -51.04 -36.88
C GLU A 136 7.66 -49.80 -37.49
N GLU A 137 6.74 -49.17 -36.77
CA GLU A 137 6.06 -47.94 -37.19
C GLU A 137 6.89 -46.68 -36.89
N LEU A 138 7.93 -46.81 -36.06
CA LEU A 138 8.79 -45.71 -35.61
C LEU A 138 9.86 -45.31 -36.63
N GLY A 139 10.21 -46.19 -37.57
CA GLY A 139 11.20 -45.94 -38.63
C GLY A 139 12.55 -45.43 -38.09
N ASP A 140 13.15 -44.46 -38.79
CA ASP A 140 14.43 -43.81 -38.41
C ASP A 140 14.22 -42.52 -37.57
N THR A 141 13.15 -42.44 -36.78
CA THR A 141 12.88 -41.23 -35.98
C THR A 141 13.85 -41.17 -34.80
N GLU A 142 14.65 -40.09 -34.70
CA GLU A 142 15.55 -39.88 -33.55
C GLU A 142 14.75 -39.76 -32.25
N ILE A 143 15.02 -40.67 -31.32
CA ILE A 143 14.50 -40.61 -29.95
C ILE A 143 15.28 -39.53 -29.21
N ILE A 144 14.70 -38.34 -29.09
CA ILE A 144 15.25 -37.26 -28.26
C ILE A 144 14.84 -37.53 -26.81
N ILE A 145 15.83 -37.80 -25.96
CA ILE A 145 15.67 -38.13 -24.52
C ILE A 145 15.91 -36.88 -23.68
#